data_AF-A0A0G1SW90-F1
#
_entry.id   AF-A0A0G1SW90-F1
#
_cell.length_a   1.000
_cell.length_b   1.000
_cell.length_c   1.000
_cell.angle_alpha   90.00
_cell.angle_beta   90.00
_cell.angle_gamma   90.00
#
_symmetry.space_group_name_H-M   'P 1'
#
loop_
_entity.id
_entity.type
_entity.pdbx_description
1 polymer ?
#
loop_
_entity_poly.entity_id
_entity_poly.type
_entity_poly.pdbx_seq_one_letter_code
_entity_poly.pdbx_strand_id
1 'polypeptide(L)' 'MARLNFNAIFAQHLDDNTLEPKQRIRVGGVEFGPGVKFSHGVAFGGVDFSQFIGRDLEVETHGDILVIKGIY' A
#
# COMPACT_ATOMS: atom_id res chain seq x y z
N MET A 1 9.06 -10.93 8.79
CA MET A 1 7.98 -9.94 8.87
C MET A 1 8.56 -8.65 9.40
N ALA A 2 8.21 -7.52 8.77
CA ALA A 2 8.67 -6.19 9.17
C ALA A 2 7.47 -5.25 9.26
N ARG A 3 7.57 -4.22 10.10
CA ARG A 3 6.59 -3.12 10.15
C ARG A 3 7.16 -1.93 9.42
N LEU A 4 6.44 -1.46 8.43
CA LEU A 4 6.80 -0.26 7.68
C LEU A 4 5.65 0.73 7.77
N ASN A 5 6.01 1.99 7.98
CA ASN A 5 5.02 3.05 7.93
C ASN A 5 4.39 3.10 6.54
N PHE A 6 3.09 3.40 6.49
CA PHE A 6 2.35 3.56 5.25
C PHE A 6 3.07 4.50 4.27
N ASN A 7 3.61 5.62 4.77
CA ASN A 7 4.29 6.63 3.96
C ASN A 7 5.64 6.14 3.41
N ALA A 8 6.20 5.04 3.92
CA ALA A 8 7.40 4.40 3.37
C ALA A 8 7.07 3.55 2.14
N ILE A 9 5.85 3.03 2.04
CA ILE A 9 5.40 2.13 0.97
C ILE A 9 4.64 2.90 -0.10
N PHE A 10 3.86 3.90 0.29
CA PHE A 10 2.99 4.67 -0.58
C PHE A 10 3.40 6.15 -0.62
N ALA A 11 3.27 6.76 -1.79
CA ALA A 11 3.27 8.20 -1.98
C ALA A 11 1.81 8.68 -2.05
N GLN A 12 1.49 9.71 -1.27
CA GLN A 12 0.20 10.37 -1.35
C GLN A 12 0.33 11.58 -2.27
N HIS A 13 -0.47 11.59 -3.32
CA HIS A 13 -0.64 12.71 -4.22
C HIS A 13 -1.80 13.56 -3.71
N LEU A 14 -1.46 14.71 -3.13
CA LEU A 14 -2.44 15.60 -2.50
C LEU A 14 -3.26 16.39 -3.53
N ASP A 15 -2.78 16.49 -4.77
CA ASP A 15 -3.45 17.18 -5.87
C ASP A 15 -4.74 16.46 -6.32
N ASP A 16 -4.71 15.14 -6.41
CA ASP A 16 -5.81 14.29 -6.86
C ASP A 16 -6.31 13.33 -5.76
N ASN A 17 -5.79 13.45 -4.53
CA ASN A 17 -6.04 12.55 -3.40
C ASN A 17 -5.79 11.07 -3.72
N THR A 18 -4.85 10.80 -4.63
CA THR A 18 -4.49 9.44 -5.02
C THR A 18 -3.30 8.91 -4.22
N LEU A 19 -3.20 7.60 -4.16
CA LEU A 19 -2.09 6.86 -3.55
C LEU A 19 -1.35 6.12 -4.64
N GLU A 20 -0.02 6.18 -4.63
CA GLU A 20 0.84 5.43 -5.55
C GLU A 20 1.84 4.59 -4.76
N PRO A 21 2.02 3.30 -5.06
CA PRO A 21 3.01 2.49 -4.38
C PRO A 21 4.40 2.81 -4.92
N LYS A 22 5.36 3.07 -4.02
CA LYS A 22 6.75 3.42 -4.37
C LYS A 22 7.55 2.24 -4.91
N GLN A 23 7.08 1.03 -4.67
CA GLN A 23 7.67 -0.23 -5.12
C GLN A 23 6.58 -1.26 -5.39
N ARG A 24 6.93 -2.45 -5.89
CA ARG A 24 5.93 -3.49 -6.11
C ARG A 24 5.37 -3.97 -4.78
N ILE A 25 4.06 -4.02 -4.68
CA ILE A 25 3.34 -4.52 -3.51
C ILE A 25 2.40 -5.63 -3.91
N ARG A 26 2.09 -6.53 -2.98
CA ARG A 26 1.07 -7.55 -3.16
C ARG A 26 0.09 -7.53 -2.00
N VAL A 27 -1.19 -7.45 -2.30
CA VAL A 27 -2.28 -7.39 -1.31
C VAL A 27 -3.38 -8.35 -1.73
N GLY A 28 -3.76 -9.29 -0.86
CA GLY A 28 -4.86 -10.21 -1.14
C GLY A 28 -4.70 -11.05 -2.43
N GLY A 29 -3.46 -11.29 -2.88
CA GLY A 29 -3.16 -12.01 -4.12
C GLY A 29 -3.05 -11.14 -5.37
N VAL A 30 -3.36 -9.85 -5.30
CA VAL A 30 -3.19 -8.90 -6.41
C VAL A 30 -1.88 -8.14 -6.23
N GLU A 31 -1.11 -8.00 -7.31
CA GLU A 31 0.15 -7.27 -7.34
C GLU A 31 -0.03 -5.90 -8.00
N PHE A 32 0.55 -4.87 -7.39
CA PHE A 32 0.59 -3.50 -7.89
C PHE A 32 2.03 -3.02 -7.96
N GLY A 33 2.28 -2.05 -8.82
CA GLY A 33 3.60 -1.45 -8.96
C GLY A 33 3.54 0.06 -9.13
N PRO A 34 4.71 0.71 -9.14
CA PRO A 34 4.82 2.15 -9.38
C PRO A 34 4.09 2.58 -10.65
N GLY A 35 3.47 3.75 -10.61
CA GLY A 35 2.62 4.29 -11.68
C GLY A 35 1.16 3.86 -11.64
N VAL A 36 0.77 2.97 -10.72
CA VAL A 36 -0.65 2.71 -10.44
C VAL A 36 -1.14 3.70 -9.40
N LYS A 37 -2.10 4.54 -9.78
CA LYS A 37 -2.77 5.47 -8.87
C LYS A 37 -4.07 4.89 -8.34
N PHE A 38 -4.20 4.86 -7.02
CA PHE A 38 -5.42 4.46 -6.33
C PHE A 38 -6.16 5.69 -5.85
N SER A 39 -7.37 5.90 -6.32
CA SER A 39 -8.25 6.91 -5.75
C SER A 39 -8.73 6.48 -4.36
N HIS A 40 -9.13 7.45 -3.53
CA HIS A 40 -9.84 7.19 -2.28
C HIS A 40 -11.02 6.21 -2.51
N GLY A 41 -11.12 5.17 -1.67
CA GLY A 41 -12.17 4.16 -1.77
C GLY A 41 -11.84 2.94 -2.63
N VAL A 42 -10.63 2.84 -3.21
CA VAL A 42 -10.19 1.59 -3.83
C VAL A 42 -9.84 0.57 -2.73
N ALA A 43 -10.77 -0.36 -2.53
CA ALA A 43 -10.66 -1.41 -1.53
C ALA A 43 -9.87 -2.62 -2.08
N PHE A 44 -8.71 -2.91 -1.51
CA PHE A 44 -7.96 -4.13 -1.84
C PHE A 44 -8.24 -5.21 -0.81
N GLY A 45 -8.88 -6.30 -1.23
CA GLY A 45 -9.42 -7.30 -0.30
C GLY A 45 -10.56 -6.75 0.57
N GLY A 46 -11.26 -5.70 0.12
CA GLY A 46 -12.35 -5.07 0.88
C GLY A 46 -11.91 -4.01 1.88
N VAL A 47 -10.62 -3.63 1.89
CA VAL A 47 -10.07 -2.64 2.83
C VAL A 47 -9.58 -1.40 2.09
N ASP A 48 -10.08 -0.23 2.48
CA ASP A 48 -9.68 1.08 1.93
C ASP A 48 -8.36 1.54 2.55
N PHE A 49 -7.29 1.53 1.74
CA PHE A 49 -5.94 1.84 2.22
C PHE A 49 -5.76 3.30 2.65
N SER A 50 -6.60 4.21 2.15
CA SER A 50 -6.50 5.61 2.56
C SER A 50 -6.82 5.82 4.04
N GLN A 51 -7.56 4.90 4.66
CA GLN A 51 -7.87 4.94 6.09
C GLN A 51 -6.66 4.63 6.98
N PHE A 52 -5.59 4.10 6.39
CA PHE A 52 -4.36 3.72 7.10
C PHE A 52 -3.19 4.65 6.81
N ILE A 53 -3.45 5.80 6.20
CA ILE A 53 -2.44 6.84 6.05
C ILE A 53 -1.89 7.20 7.44
N GLY A 54 -0.56 7.11 7.59
CA GLY A 54 0.14 7.34 8.85
C GLY A 54 0.18 6.15 9.81
N ARG A 55 -0.46 5.02 9.50
CA ARG A 55 -0.39 3.76 10.27
C ARG A 55 0.81 2.92 9.85
N ASP A 56 1.10 1.89 10.64
CA ASP A 56 2.13 0.91 10.29
C ASP A 56 1.49 -0.32 9.64
N LEU A 57 2.11 -0.78 8.56
CA LEU A 57 1.71 -1.96 7.81
C LEU A 57 2.69 -3.08 8.13
N GLU A 58 2.16 -4.26 8.44
CA GLU A 58 2.96 -5.47 8.46
C GLU A 58 3.16 -5.97 7.05
N VAL A 59 4.43 -6.09 6.69
CA VAL A 59 4.87 -6.51 5.37
C VAL A 59 5.83 -7.67 5.45
N GLU A 60 5.84 -8.42 4.36
CA GLU A 60 6.77 -9.51 4.11
C GLU A 60 7.41 -9.29 2.73
N THR A 61 8.73 -9.17 2.70
CA THR A 61 9.47 -8.98 1.46
C THR A 61 9.71 -10.32 0.78
N HIS A 62 9.27 -10.45 -0.46
CA HIS A 62 9.50 -11.60 -1.34
C HIS A 62 10.22 -11.12 -2.60
N GLY A 63 11.56 -11.17 -2.58
CA GLY A 63 12.37 -10.53 -3.63
C GLY A 63 12.12 -9.03 -3.67
N ASP A 64 11.71 -8.51 -4.83
CA ASP A 64 11.39 -7.09 -5.04
C ASP A 64 9.92 -6.71 -4.72
N ILE A 65 9.14 -7.65 -4.15
CA ILE A 65 7.70 -7.44 -3.86
C ILE A 65 7.49 -7.35 -2.36
N LEU A 66 6.81 -6.29 -1.91
CA LEU A 66 6.30 -6.15 -0.55
C LEU A 66 4.90 -6.74 -0.42
N VAL A 67 4.77 -7.89 0.24
CA VAL A 67 3.48 -8.51 0.54
C VAL A 67 2.91 -7.89 1.81
N ILE A 68 1.79 -7.17 1.70
CA ILE A 68 1.10 -6.59 2.87
C ILE A 68 0.25 -7.69 3.51
N LYS A 69 0.53 -7.99 4.79
CA LYS A 69 -0.10 -9.07 5.56
C LYS A 69 -1.11 -8.56 6.58
N GLY A 70 -0.87 -7.37 7.14
CA GLY A 70 -1.69 -6.80 8.20
C GLY A 70 -1.50 -5.29 8.35
N ILE A 71 -2.40 -4.67 9.10
CA ILE A 71 -2.43 -3.25 9.41
C ILE A 71 -2.49 -3.11 10.94
N TYR A 72 -1.75 -2.15 11.50
CA TYR A 72 -1.66 -1.89 12.94
C TYR A 72 -1.95 -0.42 13.30
#